data_AF-A0A061NWW6-F1
#
_entry.id   AF-A0A061NWW6-F1
#
_cell.length_a   1.000
_cell.length_b   1.000
_cell.length_c   1.000
_cell.angle_alpha   90.00
_cell.angle_beta   90.00
_cell.angle_gamma   90.00
#
_symmetry.space_group_name_H-M   'P 1'
#
loop_
_entity.id
_entity.type
_entity.pdbx_description
1 polymer ?
#
loop_
_entity_poly.entity_id
_entity_poly.type
_entity_poly.pdbx_seq_one_letter_code
_entity_poly.pdbx_strand_id
1 'polypeptide(L)' 'MQERFAQSTQRGAKSILFAALHPSIHGGEYVGPHSKRRRIGDPFIDSIGDELYDEASAIRLFEVSEHLTGVFYPKSKSNA' A
#
# COMPACT_ATOMS: atom_id res chain seq x y z
N MET A 1 22.77 -4.57 -16.61
CA MET A 1 21.70 -4.65 -17.62
C MET A 1 20.83 -3.41 -17.44
N GLN A 2 20.72 -2.53 -18.45
CA GLN A 2 19.80 -1.39 -18.36
C GLN A 2 18.37 -1.91 -18.54
N GLU A 3 17.56 -1.83 -17.50
CA GLU A 3 16.15 -2.15 -17.58
C GLU A 3 15.42 -0.99 -18.27
N ARG A 4 15.04 -1.18 -19.54
CA ARG A 4 14.41 -0.15 -20.39
C ARG A 4 12.92 0.06 -20.11
N PHE A 5 12.30 -0.83 -19.34
CA PHE A 5 10.86 -0.84 -19.09
C PHE A 5 10.47 -0.85 -17.59
N ALA A 6 11.44 -1.14 -16.72
CA ALA A 6 11.29 -1.20 -15.27
C ALA A 6 12.53 -0.57 -14.60
N GLN A 7 12.44 -0.25 -13.32
CA GLN A 7 13.60 0.18 -12.55
C GLN A 7 14.26 -1.03 -11.88
N SER A 8 15.59 -0.97 -11.70
CA SER A 8 16.33 -2.06 -11.06
C SER A 8 15.74 -2.42 -9.70
N THR A 9 15.91 -3.67 -9.27
CA THR A 9 15.42 -4.16 -7.98
C THR A 9 15.79 -3.24 -6.81
N GLN A 10 17.02 -2.72 -6.78
CA GLN A 10 17.49 -1.79 -5.74
C GLN A 10 16.69 -0.48 -5.73
N ARG A 11 16.33 0.05 -6.90
CA ARG A 11 15.50 1.25 -7.02
C ARG A 11 14.05 0.96 -6.67
N GLY A 12 13.50 -0.17 -7.10
CA GLY A 12 12.15 -0.63 -6.75
C GLY A 12 11.97 -0.83 -5.24
N ALA A 13 12.98 -1.36 -4.57
CA ALA A 13 12.96 -1.59 -3.13
C ALA A 13 12.81 -0.29 -2.31
N LYS A 14 13.17 0.88 -2.87
CA LYS A 14 13.07 2.15 -2.16
C LYS A 14 11.65 2.44 -1.66
N SER A 15 10.60 2.10 -2.42
CA SER A 15 9.22 2.39 -2.01
C SER A 15 8.82 1.57 -0.78
N ILE A 16 9.23 0.30 -0.72
CA ILE A 16 9.00 -0.57 0.44
C ILE A 16 9.78 -0.05 1.65
N LEU A 17 11.05 0.32 1.47
CA LEU A 17 11.87 0.86 2.54
C LEU A 17 11.32 2.19 3.08
N PHE A 18 10.81 3.06 2.20
CA PHE A 18 10.16 4.30 2.59
C PHE A 18 8.89 4.03 3.40
N ALA A 19 7.99 3.17 2.90
CA ALA A 19 6.76 2.81 3.59
C ALA A 19 7.01 2.16 4.96
N ALA A 20 8.10 1.40 5.10
CA ALA A 20 8.42 0.69 6.32
C ALA A 20 9.14 1.57 7.38
N LEU A 21 9.91 2.58 6.96
CA LEU A 21 10.89 3.23 7.84
C LEU A 21 10.75 4.76 7.92
N HIS A 22 10.09 5.41 6.97
CA HIS A 22 10.09 6.86 6.92
C HIS A 22 9.22 7.44 8.05
N PRO A 23 9.72 8.39 8.87
CA PRO A 23 8.98 8.92 10.03
C PRO A 23 7.65 9.63 9.71
N SER A 24 7.42 9.95 8.43
CA SER A 24 6.17 10.58 7.98
C SER A 24 5.05 9.57 7.70
N ILE A 25 5.29 8.27 7.88
CA ILE A 25 4.29 7.21 7.68
C ILE A 25 3.55 6.99 9.00
N HIS A 26 2.22 7.06 8.95
CA HIS A 26 1.33 6.92 10.11
C HIS A 26 0.48 5.65 10.05
N GLY A 27 0.42 4.99 8.88
CA GLY A 27 -0.37 3.80 8.62
C GLY A 27 -1.59 4.12 7.75
N GLY A 28 -1.81 3.29 6.73
CA GLY A 28 -2.89 3.44 5.75
C GLY A 28 -2.48 4.15 4.46
N GLU A 29 -1.33 4.81 4.42
CA GLU A 29 -0.85 5.48 3.22
C GLU A 29 -0.45 4.52 2.09
N TYR A 30 -0.74 4.91 0.85
CA TYR A 30 -0.26 4.21 -0.33
C TYR A 30 1.06 4.82 -0.82
N VAL A 31 2.15 4.04 -0.77
CA VAL A 31 3.48 4.50 -1.20
C VAL A 31 3.85 3.87 -2.55
N GLY A 32 4.10 4.72 -3.54
CA GLY A 32 4.47 4.31 -4.90
C GLY A 32 5.58 5.17 -5.50
N PRO A 33 6.12 4.79 -6.67
CA PRO A 33 7.11 5.60 -7.35
C PRO A 33 6.45 6.81 -8.03
N HIS A 34 6.99 8.02 -7.80
CA HIS A 34 6.47 9.24 -8.39
C HIS A 34 6.88 9.37 -9.88
N SER A 35 5.93 9.17 -10.79
CA SER A 35 6.06 9.52 -12.22
C SER A 35 4.69 9.64 -12.89
N LYS A 36 4.64 10.24 -14.10
CA LYS A 36 3.43 10.35 -14.95
C LYS A 36 2.66 9.03 -15.15
N ARG A 37 3.28 7.88 -14.89
CA ARG A 37 2.67 6.55 -15.04
C ARG A 37 2.83 5.67 -13.79
N ARG A 38 3.30 6.22 -12.67
CA ARG A 38 3.52 5.51 -11.39
C ARG A 38 4.31 4.20 -11.50
N ARG A 39 5.29 4.17 -12.41
CA ARG A 39 6.07 2.95 -12.74
C ARG A 39 7.53 3.02 -12.32
N ILE A 40 8.11 4.21 -12.35
CA ILE A 40 9.53 4.47 -12.11
C ILE A 40 9.60 5.79 -11.33
N GLY A 41 10.60 5.95 -10.46
CA GLY A 41 10.78 7.18 -9.70
C GLY A 41 11.13 6.90 -8.25
N ASP A 42 11.38 7.97 -7.50
CA ASP A 42 11.59 7.87 -6.05
C ASP A 42 10.24 7.70 -5.32
N PRO A 43 10.26 7.16 -4.09
CA PRO A 43 9.05 6.93 -3.30
C PRO A 43 8.29 8.22 -3.00
N PHE A 44 6.96 8.12 -3.02
CA PHE A 44 6.05 9.20 -2.68
C PHE A 44 4.75 8.63 -2.11
N ILE A 45 4.13 9.38 -1.19
CA ILE A 45 2.80 9.07 -0.66
C ILE A 45 1.77 9.54 -1.69
N ASP A 46 1.12 8.61 -2.37
CA ASP A 46 0.22 8.90 -3.49
C ASP A 46 -1.24 8.91 -3.02
N SER A 47 -1.97 9.98 -3.37
CA SER A 47 -3.38 10.15 -3.00
C SER A 47 -4.32 9.18 -3.71
N ILE A 48 -3.85 8.45 -4.73
CA ILE A 48 -4.67 7.42 -5.37
C ILE A 48 -5.11 6.31 -4.40
N GLY A 49 -4.35 6.09 -3.32
CA GLY A 49 -4.76 5.15 -2.28
C GLY A 49 -6.13 5.48 -1.73
N ASP A 50 -6.38 6.75 -1.45
CA ASP A 50 -7.66 7.26 -0.95
C ASP A 50 -8.77 7.18 -2.00
N GLU A 51 -8.44 7.43 -3.28
CA GLU A 51 -9.39 7.35 -4.39
C GLU A 51 -9.84 5.92 -4.71
N LEU A 52 -8.94 4.95 -4.54
CA LEU A 52 -9.23 3.53 -4.83
C LEU A 52 -9.86 2.79 -3.66
N TYR A 53 -9.83 3.38 -2.47
CA TYR A 53 -10.33 2.73 -1.28
C TYR A 53 -11.87 2.77 -1.23
N ASP A 54 -12.49 1.60 -1.28
CA ASP A 54 -13.92 1.41 -1.00
C ASP A 54 -14.08 0.68 0.34
N GLU A 55 -14.58 1.40 1.34
CA GLU A 55 -14.70 0.89 2.71
C GLU A 55 -15.62 -0.34 2.79
N ALA A 56 -16.74 -0.32 2.06
CA ALA A 56 -17.70 -1.43 2.06
C ALA A 56 -17.07 -2.72 1.51
N SER A 57 -16.33 -2.62 0.40
CA SER A 57 -15.58 -3.74 -0.17
C SER A 57 -14.47 -4.20 0.76
N ALA A 58 -13.75 -3.29 1.41
CA ALA A 58 -12.67 -3.63 2.34
C ALA A 58 -13.19 -4.43 3.54
N ILE A 59 -14.29 -3.99 4.16
CA ILE A 59 -14.94 -4.69 5.28
C ILE A 59 -15.38 -6.09 4.83
N ARG A 60 -16.11 -6.18 3.70
CA ARG A 60 -16.62 -7.46 3.21
C ARG A 60 -15.49 -8.43 2.84
N LEU A 61 -14.43 -7.93 2.20
CA LEU A 61 -13.26 -8.73 1.83
C LEU A 61 -12.57 -9.28 3.08
N PHE A 62 -12.43 -8.47 4.12
CA PHE A 62 -11.82 -8.91 5.37
C PHE A 62 -12.63 -10.04 6.01
N GLU A 63 -13.95 -9.87 6.16
CA GLU A 63 -14.85 -10.90 6.72
C GLU A 63 -14.76 -12.23 5.95
N VAL A 64 -14.82 -12.18 4.62
CA VAL A 64 -14.71 -13.38 3.79
C VAL A 64 -13.33 -14.02 3.93
N SER A 65 -12.27 -13.22 4.02
CA SER A 65 -10.90 -13.72 4.20
C SER A 65 -10.72 -14.44 5.54
N GLU A 66 -11.32 -13.93 6.62
CA GLU A 66 -11.32 -14.61 7.92
C GLU A 66 -12.04 -15.95 7.84
N HIS A 67 -13.21 -16.00 7.20
CA HIS A 67 -13.96 -17.24 7.01
C HIS A 67 -13.22 -18.27 6.15
N LEU A 68 -12.53 -17.83 5.10
CA LEU A 68 -11.77 -18.72 4.21
C LEU A 68 -10.49 -19.25 4.86
N THR A 69 -9.86 -18.48 5.72
CA THR A 69 -8.59 -18.84 6.36
C THR A 69 -8.75 -19.46 7.75
N GLY A 70 -9.91 -19.28 8.39
CA GLY A 70 -10.15 -19.65 9.78
C GLY A 70 -9.36 -18.80 10.79
N VAL A 71 -8.72 -17.71 10.34
CA VAL A 71 -7.98 -16.77 11.18
C VAL A 71 -8.86 -15.57 11.44
N PHE A 72 -9.14 -15.29 12.70
CA PHE A 72 -10.02 -14.19 13.11
C PHE A 72 -9.24 -13.16 13.92
N TYR A 73 -9.43 -11.89 13.58
CA TYR A 73 -8.88 -10.76 14.28
C TYR A 73 -9.91 -10.16 15.25
N PRO A 74 -9.48 -9.66 16.42
CA PRO A 74 -10.37 -8.93 17.31
C PRO A 74 -10.93 -7.70 16.59
N LYS A 75 -12.25 -7.51 16.63
CA LYS A 75 -12.86 -6.25 16.19
C LYS A 75 -12.32 -5.14 17.10
N SER A 76 -11.54 -4.22 16.53
CA SER A 76 -11.05 -3.05 17.26
C SER A 76 -12.25 -2.20 17.71
N LYS A 77 -12.18 -1.60 18.91
CA LYS A 77 -13.20 -0.66 19.35
C LYS A 77 -13.21 0.53 18.39
N SER A 78 -14.27 0.69 17.61
CA SER A 78 -14.45 1.89 16.80
C SER A 78 -14.67 3.09 17.73
N ASN A 79 -13.75 4.05 17.73
CA ASN A 79 -14.08 5.40 18.18
C ASN A 79 -14.85 6.05 17.03
N ALA A 80 -16.19 5.95 17.11
CA ALA A 80 -17.07 6.83 16.36
C ALA A 80 -16.92 8.27 16.85
#